data_AF-M1P6T8-F1
#
_entry.id   AF-M1P6T8-F1
#
_cell.length_a   1.000
_cell.length_b   1.000
_cell.length_c   1.000
_cell.angle_alpha   90.00
_cell.angle_beta   90.00
_cell.angle_gamma   90.00
#
_symmetry.space_group_name_H-M   'P 1'
#
loop_
_entity.id
_entity.type
_entity.pdbx_description
1 polymer ?
#
loop_
_entity_poly.entity_id
_entity_poly.type
_entity_poly.pdbx_seq_one_letter_code
_entity_poly.pdbx_strand_id
1 'polypeptide(L)'
;MNTPYLQAHIIRKLAPFKVDGLAIPYPEFVPKLYNLCMTLGFRKGLIMPSRAFCSDENQGWPIILLTKHFNTFPFNHGRVGGIVAIDRHGPHAHHGEDSVIVQASHVGYDPATGGYGTCTRPKMEGTCTSVSCGKITHVITPYLEQYYFARERIFLHRDDKGNHLITVKNSFIDFDIHPVASGLVLNLENIVKPNSDGKIEPIAAISTSQTYEVSEKFRKKIDATGYVWKEGDGEKIGAHLSSDLFYFREDFHEQDESILLEKNLIEFMPTIVTSPAPPLRAAKVNIQLEFARTMESIRRGTEYAGKNLLYIAGLNIDISEHEEYPATTYFVPWAAYIQLKDGTPAEYAHPVEQDRLFELVMAQESENPEQADLKEQIGRMLRTPRFDIRSPK
;
A
#
# COMPACT_ATOMS: atom_id res chain seq x y z
N MET A 1 42.79 1.76 20.79
CA MET A 1 41.97 2.72 20.01
C MET A 1 40.94 1.89 19.27
N ASN A 2 39.72 1.77 19.80
CA ASN A 2 38.61 1.15 19.09
C ASN A 2 38.03 2.23 18.17
N THR A 3 38.29 2.13 16.88
CA THR A 3 37.54 2.87 15.87
C THR A 3 36.08 2.40 16.00
N PRO A 4 35.11 3.26 16.36
CA PRO A 4 33.72 2.86 16.30
C PRO A 4 33.44 2.53 14.84
N TYR A 5 33.08 1.28 14.55
CA TYR A 5 32.54 0.93 13.25
C TYR A 5 31.34 1.86 13.03
N LEU A 6 31.45 2.81 12.09
CA LEU A 6 30.32 3.56 11.62
C LEU A 6 29.33 2.52 11.08
N GLN A 7 28.29 2.22 11.86
CA GLN A 7 27.26 1.30 11.43
C GLN A 7 26.55 2.00 10.27
N ALA A 8 26.78 1.51 9.06
CA ALA A 8 26.20 2.09 7.87
C ALA A 8 24.67 2.03 8.00
N HIS A 9 24.01 3.19 7.93
CA HIS A 9 22.56 3.27 7.98
C HIS A 9 21.98 2.84 6.62
N ILE A 10 21.50 1.59 6.54
CA ILE A 10 20.88 1.06 5.32
C ILE A 10 19.45 1.58 5.23
N ILE A 11 19.13 2.29 4.15
CA ILE A 11 17.81 2.88 3.91
C ILE A 11 17.09 2.10 2.82
N ARG A 12 15.91 1.56 3.15
CA ARG A 12 15.00 0.99 2.15
C ARG A 12 14.24 2.11 1.44
N LYS A 13 14.13 2.01 0.12
CA LYS A 13 13.33 2.93 -0.70
C LYS A 13 12.28 2.15 -1.47
N LEU A 14 11.10 2.76 -1.60
CA LEU A 14 10.04 2.28 -2.48
C LEU A 14 10.25 2.85 -3.88
N ALA A 15 9.89 2.06 -4.88
CA ALA A 15 9.94 2.50 -6.26
C ALA A 15 8.78 3.47 -6.56
N PRO A 16 8.94 4.40 -7.53
CA PRO A 16 7.89 5.33 -7.92
C PRO A 16 6.66 4.57 -8.45
N PHE A 17 5.48 4.79 -7.86
CA PHE A 17 4.22 4.18 -8.29
C PHE A 17 3.27 5.26 -8.80
N LYS A 18 3.18 5.35 -10.14
CA LYS A 18 2.34 6.31 -10.87
C LYS A 18 0.89 5.82 -10.92
N VAL A 19 -0.05 6.75 -10.88
CA VAL A 19 -1.50 6.48 -11.04
C VAL A 19 -2.01 7.20 -12.27
N ASP A 20 -1.64 8.47 -12.41
CA ASP A 20 -2.01 9.33 -13.51
C ASP A 20 -1.65 8.70 -14.87
N GLY A 21 -2.65 8.60 -15.74
CA GLY A 21 -2.50 8.03 -17.08
C GLY A 21 -2.39 6.50 -17.16
N LEU A 22 -2.40 5.79 -16.02
CA LEU A 22 -2.22 4.33 -15.96
C LEU A 22 -3.44 3.56 -15.42
N ALA A 23 -4.52 4.25 -15.08
CA ALA A 23 -5.74 3.63 -14.58
C ALA A 23 -6.57 3.03 -15.72
N ILE A 24 -6.88 1.75 -15.65
CA ILE A 24 -7.67 1.01 -16.64
C ILE A 24 -9.00 0.59 -16.00
N PRO A 25 -10.18 0.94 -16.56
CA PRO A 25 -11.45 0.44 -16.04
C PRO A 25 -11.46 -1.08 -16.02
N TYR A 26 -11.98 -1.71 -14.96
CA TYR A 26 -12.02 -3.18 -14.86
C TYR A 26 -12.69 -3.89 -16.06
N PRO A 27 -13.79 -3.37 -16.64
CA PRO A 27 -14.39 -3.95 -17.85
C PRO A 27 -13.45 -4.00 -19.06
N GLU A 28 -12.45 -3.11 -19.12
CA GLU A 28 -11.41 -3.10 -20.15
C GLU A 28 -10.18 -3.93 -19.72
N PHE A 29 -9.77 -3.81 -18.45
CA PHE A 29 -8.59 -4.48 -17.91
C PHE A 29 -8.69 -6.00 -17.95
N VAL A 30 -9.82 -6.58 -17.52
CA VAL A 30 -9.94 -8.04 -17.38
C VAL A 30 -9.88 -8.80 -18.72
N PRO A 31 -10.59 -8.41 -19.80
CA PRO A 31 -10.42 -9.07 -21.09
C PRO A 31 -8.98 -8.91 -21.63
N LYS A 32 -8.36 -7.75 -21.44
CA LYS A 32 -6.94 -7.54 -21.80
C LYS A 32 -6.01 -8.47 -21.01
N LEU A 33 -6.24 -8.65 -19.71
CA LEU A 33 -5.50 -9.58 -18.87
C LEU A 33 -5.64 -11.03 -19.36
N TYR A 34 -6.87 -11.44 -19.71
CA TYR A 34 -7.12 -12.77 -20.28
C TYR A 34 -6.34 -12.96 -21.59
N ASN A 35 -6.42 -11.99 -22.49
CA ASN A 35 -5.73 -12.03 -23.77
C ASN A 35 -4.19 -12.01 -23.62
N LEU A 36 -3.67 -11.31 -22.60
CA LEU A 36 -2.25 -11.38 -22.25
C LEU A 36 -1.86 -12.81 -21.86
N CYS A 37 -2.68 -13.50 -21.06
CA CYS A 37 -2.43 -14.90 -20.71
C CYS A 37 -2.38 -15.78 -21.98
N MET A 38 -3.30 -15.57 -22.93
CA MET A 38 -3.30 -16.31 -24.20
C MET A 38 -2.01 -16.05 -25.00
N THR A 39 -1.59 -14.79 -25.13
CA THR A 39 -0.35 -14.40 -25.81
C THR A 39 0.89 -15.00 -25.14
N LEU A 40 0.88 -15.16 -23.81
CA LEU A 40 1.94 -15.81 -23.03
C LEU A 40 1.91 -17.35 -23.11
N GLY A 41 0.95 -17.95 -23.81
CA GLY A 41 0.86 -19.40 -24.01
C GLY A 41 0.07 -20.15 -22.94
N PHE A 42 -0.76 -19.45 -22.15
CA PHE A 42 -1.68 -20.10 -21.22
C PHE A 42 -2.78 -20.83 -22.00
N ARG A 43 -3.25 -21.96 -21.46
CA ARG A 43 -4.21 -22.83 -22.14
C ARG A 43 -5.64 -22.45 -21.77
N LYS A 44 -6.43 -22.17 -22.81
CA LYS A 44 -7.87 -21.95 -22.73
C LYS A 44 -8.56 -23.01 -21.88
N GLY A 45 -9.47 -22.56 -21.00
CA GLY A 45 -10.28 -23.43 -20.14
C GLY A 45 -9.51 -24.14 -19.03
N LEU A 46 -8.19 -23.94 -18.92
CA LEU A 46 -7.35 -24.55 -17.90
C LEU A 46 -6.67 -23.53 -16.97
N ILE A 47 -7.00 -22.24 -17.14
CA ILE A 47 -6.54 -21.17 -16.27
C ILE A 47 -7.40 -21.12 -15.02
N MET A 48 -6.77 -21.27 -13.85
CA MET A 48 -7.39 -20.93 -12.58
C MET A 48 -7.03 -19.48 -12.21
N PRO A 49 -7.98 -18.53 -12.28
CA PRO A 49 -7.78 -17.20 -11.76
C PRO A 49 -7.85 -17.22 -10.23
N SER A 50 -7.15 -16.27 -9.63
CA SER A 50 -7.13 -16.01 -8.22
C SER A 50 -7.16 -14.51 -7.97
N ARG A 51 -7.79 -14.11 -6.88
CA ARG A 51 -7.82 -12.73 -6.41
C ARG A 51 -7.27 -12.62 -4.99
N ALA A 52 -6.47 -11.58 -4.76
CA ALA A 52 -6.02 -11.14 -3.45
C ALA A 52 -6.49 -9.70 -3.18
N PHE A 53 -7.80 -9.55 -3.05
CA PHE A 53 -8.48 -8.28 -2.78
C PHE A 53 -8.99 -8.20 -1.34
N CYS A 54 -9.27 -6.97 -0.89
CA CYS A 54 -9.99 -6.71 0.36
C CYS A 54 -11.41 -7.32 0.33
N SER A 55 -12.01 -7.47 1.51
CA SER A 55 -13.38 -7.99 1.69
C SER A 55 -14.48 -6.93 1.53
N ASP A 56 -14.14 -5.69 1.22
CA ASP A 56 -15.08 -4.57 0.99
C ASP A 56 -16.00 -4.88 -0.21
N GLU A 57 -17.26 -4.47 -0.16
CA GLU A 57 -18.26 -4.81 -1.17
C GLU A 57 -17.95 -4.24 -2.56
N ASN A 58 -17.26 -3.10 -2.59
CA ASN A 58 -16.86 -2.47 -3.85
C ASN A 58 -15.83 -3.29 -4.65
N GLN A 59 -15.21 -4.31 -4.03
CA GLN A 59 -14.34 -5.27 -4.70
C GLN A 59 -15.11 -6.39 -5.42
N GLY A 60 -16.44 -6.42 -5.30
CA GLY A 60 -17.30 -7.43 -5.94
C GLY A 60 -17.30 -7.36 -7.48
N TRP A 61 -17.29 -6.16 -8.06
CA TRP A 61 -17.26 -5.98 -9.52
C TRP A 61 -16.01 -6.58 -10.18
N PRO A 62 -14.78 -6.31 -9.68
CA PRO A 62 -13.58 -7.04 -10.07
C PRO A 62 -13.74 -8.57 -10.10
N ILE A 63 -14.35 -9.15 -9.06
CA ILE A 63 -14.56 -10.61 -8.95
C ILE A 63 -15.53 -11.12 -10.03
N ILE A 64 -16.63 -10.40 -10.26
CA ILE A 64 -17.61 -10.74 -11.29
C ILE A 64 -16.97 -10.71 -12.69
N LEU A 65 -16.18 -9.68 -12.99
CA LEU A 65 -15.53 -9.52 -14.29
C LEU A 65 -14.45 -10.59 -14.50
N LEU A 66 -13.64 -10.90 -13.49
CA LEU A 66 -12.72 -12.04 -13.54
C LEU A 66 -13.46 -13.34 -13.83
N THR A 67 -14.57 -13.59 -13.12
CA THR A 67 -15.40 -14.79 -13.32
C THR A 67 -15.93 -14.88 -14.74
N LYS A 68 -16.44 -13.76 -15.26
CA LYS A 68 -16.97 -13.65 -16.63
C LYS A 68 -15.92 -14.01 -17.67
N HIS A 69 -14.70 -13.48 -17.56
CA HIS A 69 -13.68 -13.65 -18.61
C HIS A 69 -12.86 -14.93 -18.49
N PHE A 70 -12.66 -15.45 -17.28
CA PHE A 70 -11.93 -16.70 -17.05
C PHE A 70 -12.84 -17.93 -16.93
N ASN A 71 -14.16 -17.76 -17.06
CA ASN A 71 -15.17 -18.83 -17.02
C ASN A 71 -15.23 -19.64 -15.71
N THR A 72 -14.63 -19.14 -14.63
CA THR A 72 -14.68 -19.77 -13.31
C THR A 72 -14.50 -18.71 -12.23
N PHE A 73 -15.06 -18.93 -11.04
CA PHE A 73 -14.88 -18.02 -9.92
C PHE A 73 -13.41 -18.00 -9.48
N PRO A 74 -12.82 -16.81 -9.24
CA PRO A 74 -11.44 -16.73 -8.81
C PRO A 74 -11.25 -17.34 -7.43
N PHE A 75 -10.20 -18.16 -7.30
CA PHE A 75 -9.74 -18.66 -6.02
C PHE A 75 -9.39 -17.48 -5.09
N ASN A 76 -9.71 -17.61 -3.80
CA ASN A 76 -9.51 -16.54 -2.84
C ASN A 76 -8.13 -16.63 -2.14
N HIS A 77 -7.16 -15.85 -2.60
CA HIS A 77 -5.91 -15.57 -1.87
C HIS A 77 -6.04 -14.37 -0.92
N GLY A 78 -7.08 -13.56 -1.06
CA GLY A 78 -7.20 -12.28 -0.40
C GLY A 78 -7.51 -12.36 1.08
N ARG A 79 -6.83 -11.50 1.82
CA ARG A 79 -7.18 -11.08 3.17
C ARG A 79 -7.43 -9.57 3.18
N VAL A 80 -8.03 -9.09 4.27
CA VAL A 80 -8.39 -7.67 4.43
C VAL A 80 -7.15 -6.77 4.23
N GLY A 81 -7.31 -5.66 3.51
CA GLY A 81 -6.21 -4.74 3.18
C GLY A 81 -5.42 -5.09 1.91
N GLY A 82 -5.76 -6.17 1.21
CA GLY A 82 -5.04 -6.61 0.01
C GLY A 82 -3.80 -7.46 0.31
N ILE A 83 -3.80 -8.12 1.48
CA ILE A 83 -2.76 -9.06 1.90
C ILE A 83 -2.97 -10.41 1.20
N VAL A 84 -1.89 -11.02 0.74
CA VAL A 84 -1.91 -12.35 0.11
C VAL A 84 -1.75 -13.44 1.18
N ALA A 85 -2.66 -14.41 1.21
CA ALA A 85 -2.55 -15.64 2.00
C ALA A 85 -1.60 -16.63 1.30
N ILE A 86 -0.30 -16.51 1.56
CA ILE A 86 0.73 -17.33 0.89
C ILE A 86 0.64 -18.82 1.22
N ASP A 87 -0.01 -19.18 2.33
CA ASP A 87 -0.35 -20.55 2.71
C ASP A 87 -1.33 -21.21 1.73
N ARG A 88 -1.97 -20.44 0.84
CA ARG A 88 -2.95 -20.92 -0.14
C ARG A 88 -2.40 -21.17 -1.54
N HIS A 89 -1.09 -20.98 -1.75
CA HIS A 89 -0.45 -21.26 -3.04
C HIS A 89 -0.68 -22.70 -3.51
N GLY A 90 -0.50 -23.68 -2.62
CA GLY A 90 -0.65 -25.10 -2.92
C GLY A 90 -2.06 -25.46 -3.37
N PRO A 91 -3.09 -25.19 -2.54
CA PRO A 91 -4.48 -25.39 -2.92
C PRO A 91 -4.86 -24.72 -4.25
N HIS A 92 -4.43 -23.48 -4.48
CA HIS A 92 -4.70 -22.80 -5.74
C HIS A 92 -4.04 -23.49 -6.94
N ALA A 93 -2.76 -23.84 -6.83
CA ALA A 93 -2.02 -24.49 -7.92
C ALA A 93 -2.60 -25.86 -8.32
N HIS A 94 -3.29 -26.54 -7.41
CA HIS A 94 -3.97 -27.81 -7.69
C HIS A 94 -5.30 -27.66 -8.45
N HIS A 95 -5.87 -26.46 -8.54
CA HIS A 95 -7.18 -26.22 -9.13
C HIS A 95 -7.14 -25.83 -10.62
N GLY A 96 -5.95 -25.67 -11.19
CA GLY A 96 -5.76 -25.35 -12.60
C GLY A 96 -4.41 -25.82 -13.12
N GLU A 97 -4.31 -25.94 -14.44
CA GLU A 97 -3.05 -26.30 -15.10
C GLU A 97 -2.17 -25.07 -15.33
N ASP A 98 -2.81 -23.91 -15.49
CA ASP A 98 -2.19 -22.59 -15.55
C ASP A 98 -2.85 -21.70 -14.48
N SER A 99 -2.12 -20.70 -13.96
CA SER A 99 -2.54 -19.94 -12.79
C SER A 99 -2.39 -18.43 -13.00
N VAL A 100 -3.40 -17.66 -12.63
CA VAL A 100 -3.34 -16.20 -12.65
C VAL A 100 -3.66 -15.67 -11.28
N ILE A 101 -2.83 -14.81 -10.70
CA ILE A 101 -3.08 -14.17 -9.42
C ILE A 101 -3.16 -12.67 -9.65
N VAL A 102 -4.31 -12.06 -9.33
CA VAL A 102 -4.49 -10.61 -9.31
C VAL A 102 -4.51 -10.14 -7.86
N GLN A 103 -3.50 -9.39 -7.44
CA GLN A 103 -3.43 -8.80 -6.10
C GLN A 103 -3.66 -7.30 -6.18
N ALA A 104 -4.49 -6.79 -5.26
CA ALA A 104 -4.68 -5.36 -5.14
C ALA A 104 -5.02 -4.94 -3.71
N SER A 105 -4.34 -3.89 -3.25
CA SER A 105 -4.95 -2.98 -2.25
C SER A 105 -5.92 -2.06 -2.98
N HIS A 106 -6.81 -1.41 -2.22
CA HIS A 106 -7.82 -0.55 -2.80
C HIS A 106 -7.94 0.78 -2.06
N VAL A 107 -8.45 1.80 -2.74
CA VAL A 107 -8.68 3.13 -2.19
C VAL A 107 -9.88 3.77 -2.90
N GLY A 108 -10.73 4.44 -2.14
CA GLY A 108 -11.81 5.23 -2.70
C GLY A 108 -11.28 6.50 -3.37
N TYR A 109 -11.92 6.93 -4.45
CA TYR A 109 -11.62 8.17 -5.15
C TYR A 109 -12.91 8.94 -5.46
N ASP A 110 -12.90 10.22 -5.12
CA ASP A 110 -13.98 11.14 -5.45
C ASP A 110 -13.62 11.94 -6.72
N PRO A 111 -14.29 11.69 -7.85
CA PRO A 111 -14.01 12.37 -9.11
C PRO A 111 -14.35 13.86 -9.08
N ALA A 112 -15.24 14.32 -8.19
CA ALA A 112 -15.61 15.73 -8.09
C ALA A 112 -14.52 16.57 -7.42
N THR A 113 -13.85 16.00 -6.40
CA THR A 113 -12.82 16.71 -5.62
C THR A 113 -11.40 16.30 -5.98
N GLY A 114 -11.21 15.17 -6.64
CA GLY A 114 -9.90 14.52 -6.81
C GLY A 114 -9.36 13.91 -5.52
N GLY A 115 -10.19 13.81 -4.48
CA GLY A 115 -9.81 13.31 -3.16
C GLY A 115 -9.71 11.79 -3.11
N TYR A 116 -8.75 11.28 -2.34
CA TYR A 116 -8.58 9.84 -2.09
C TYR A 116 -8.96 9.47 -0.66
N GLY A 117 -9.46 8.25 -0.49
CA GLY A 117 -9.64 7.59 0.81
C GLY A 117 -11.08 7.37 1.22
N THR A 118 -12.06 7.82 0.44
CA THR A 118 -13.49 7.68 0.77
C THR A 118 -14.32 7.23 -0.43
N CYS A 119 -15.46 6.62 -0.14
CA CYS A 119 -16.49 6.30 -1.13
C CYS A 119 -17.89 6.40 -0.51
N THR A 120 -18.88 6.62 -1.36
CA THR A 120 -20.31 6.61 -1.00
C THR A 120 -20.81 5.18 -0.89
N ARG A 121 -21.52 4.87 0.19
CA ARG A 121 -22.04 3.52 0.47
C ARG A 121 -23.49 3.39 -0.05
N PRO A 122 -23.74 2.53 -1.05
CA PRO A 122 -25.01 2.50 -1.78
C PRO A 122 -26.19 1.88 -1.00
N LYS A 123 -25.94 1.33 0.19
CA LYS A 123 -26.95 0.64 1.03
C LYS A 123 -27.29 1.40 2.31
N MET A 124 -26.99 2.70 2.34
CA MET A 124 -27.32 3.59 3.46
C MET A 124 -28.37 4.60 3.01
N GLU A 125 -29.27 4.99 3.90
CA GLU A 125 -30.21 6.08 3.64
C GLU A 125 -29.46 7.42 3.55
N GLY A 126 -29.84 8.25 2.57
CA GLY A 126 -29.13 9.49 2.27
C GLY A 126 -27.76 9.26 1.63
N THR A 127 -26.94 10.32 1.58
CA THR A 127 -25.55 10.22 1.10
C THR A 127 -24.63 9.88 2.27
N CYS A 128 -24.22 8.62 2.38
CA CYS A 128 -23.26 8.17 3.38
C CYS A 128 -21.88 7.96 2.76
N THR A 129 -20.95 8.85 3.06
CA THR A 129 -19.54 8.74 2.65
C THR A 129 -18.70 8.21 3.80
N SER A 130 -17.91 7.18 3.55
CA SER A 130 -17.04 6.57 4.56
C SER A 130 -15.70 6.17 3.95
N VAL A 131 -14.76 5.74 4.80
CA VAL A 131 -13.40 5.39 4.40
C VAL A 131 -13.36 4.15 3.48
N SER A 132 -12.46 4.16 2.50
CA SER A 132 -12.12 3.04 1.62
C SER A 132 -10.64 3.12 1.25
N CYS A 133 -9.79 2.14 1.56
CA CYS A 133 -10.00 0.90 2.30
C CYS A 133 -10.16 1.12 3.82
N GLY A 134 -11.24 0.60 4.43
CA GLY A 134 -11.48 0.74 5.87
C GLY A 134 -10.36 0.19 6.76
N LYS A 135 -9.79 -0.98 6.43
CA LYS A 135 -8.71 -1.60 7.22
C LYS A 135 -7.38 -0.84 7.11
N ILE A 136 -6.99 -0.42 5.92
CA ILE A 136 -5.76 0.38 5.74
C ILE A 136 -5.89 1.70 6.48
N THR A 137 -7.02 2.40 6.31
CA THR A 137 -7.27 3.67 7.01
C THR A 137 -7.24 3.47 8.52
N HIS A 138 -7.91 2.43 9.03
CA HIS A 138 -7.89 2.12 10.47
C HIS A 138 -6.47 1.90 11.01
N VAL A 139 -5.60 1.19 10.28
CA VAL A 139 -4.21 0.96 10.69
C VAL A 139 -3.41 2.27 10.76
N ILE A 140 -3.60 3.20 9.81
CA ILE A 140 -2.82 4.44 9.78
C ILE A 140 -3.37 5.54 10.69
N THR A 141 -4.62 5.44 11.15
CA THR A 141 -5.29 6.48 11.95
C THR A 141 -4.52 6.83 13.23
N PRO A 142 -4.09 5.89 14.10
CA PRO A 142 -3.35 6.22 15.31
C PRO A 142 -2.05 6.99 15.03
N TYR A 143 -1.36 6.65 13.93
CA TYR A 143 -0.12 7.30 13.52
C TYR A 143 -0.37 8.72 12.98
N LEU A 144 -1.47 8.91 12.24
CA LEU A 144 -1.91 10.25 11.81
C LEU A 144 -2.20 11.14 13.02
N GLU A 145 -2.90 10.62 14.02
CA GLU A 145 -3.21 11.34 15.26
C GLU A 145 -1.93 11.76 16.00
N GLN A 146 -0.97 10.85 16.16
CA GLN A 146 0.33 11.14 16.76
C GLN A 146 1.13 12.19 15.96
N TYR A 147 1.14 12.06 14.63
CA TYR A 147 1.80 13.03 13.75
C TYR A 147 1.19 14.42 13.89
N TYR A 148 -0.14 14.55 13.81
CA TYR A 148 -0.82 15.83 14.03
C TYR A 148 -0.59 16.37 15.44
N PHE A 149 -0.59 15.51 16.45
CA PHE A 149 -0.30 15.89 17.82
C PHE A 149 1.11 16.48 17.97
N ALA A 150 2.12 15.91 17.30
CA ALA A 150 3.50 16.39 17.28
C ALA A 150 3.64 17.72 16.53
N ARG A 151 3.00 17.86 15.35
CA ARG A 151 3.02 19.09 14.55
C ARG A 151 2.56 20.32 15.32
N GLU A 152 1.61 20.13 16.24
CA GLU A 152 1.01 21.20 17.04
C GLU A 152 1.79 21.51 18.33
N ARG A 153 2.82 20.73 18.66
CA ARG A 153 3.52 20.78 19.98
C ARG A 153 5.03 20.89 19.91
N ILE A 154 5.59 20.88 18.71
CA ILE A 154 6.99 21.20 18.44
C ILE A 154 7.02 22.62 17.90
N PHE A 155 7.91 23.46 18.43
CA PHE A 155 7.94 24.89 18.11
C PHE A 155 9.28 25.30 17.53
N LEU A 156 9.24 26.14 16.50
CA LEU A 156 10.38 26.80 15.88
C LEU A 156 10.38 28.27 16.31
N HIS A 157 11.53 28.79 16.74
CA HIS A 157 11.67 30.18 17.17
C HIS A 157 13.10 30.69 17.02
N ARG A 158 13.26 31.99 17.21
CA ARG A 158 14.55 32.68 17.24
C ARG A 158 14.71 33.39 18.58
N ASP A 159 15.88 33.25 19.20
CA ASP A 159 16.17 34.00 20.43
C ASP A 159 16.67 35.43 20.15
N ASP A 160 16.77 36.24 21.22
CA ASP A 160 17.26 37.63 21.17
C ASP A 160 18.69 37.77 20.63
N LYS A 161 19.48 36.68 20.67
CA LYS A 161 20.85 36.63 20.13
C LYS A 161 20.87 36.25 18.65
N GLY A 162 19.71 35.92 18.09
CA GLY A 162 19.52 35.54 16.72
C GLY A 162 19.74 34.05 16.41
N ASN A 163 19.89 33.20 17.42
CA ASN A 163 20.01 31.75 17.26
C ASN A 163 18.66 31.15 16.86
N HIS A 164 18.70 30.13 16.02
CA HIS A 164 17.51 29.45 15.50
C HIS A 164 17.28 28.20 16.34
N LEU A 165 16.10 28.08 16.94
CA LEU A 165 15.83 27.15 18.02
C LEU A 165 14.63 26.27 17.72
N ILE A 166 14.66 25.06 18.28
CA ILE A 166 13.52 24.14 18.31
C ILE A 166 13.21 23.74 19.75
N THR A 167 11.94 23.87 20.14
CA THR A 167 11.44 23.39 21.43
C THR A 167 10.60 22.13 21.21
N VAL A 168 11.00 21.04 21.84
CA VAL A 168 10.43 19.69 21.65
C VAL A 168 9.93 19.16 23.00
N LYS A 169 8.75 18.52 23.02
CA LYS A 169 8.24 17.82 24.21
C LYS A 169 9.06 16.58 24.52
N ASN A 170 9.29 16.29 25.80
CA ASN A 170 10.06 15.12 26.26
C ASN A 170 9.50 13.80 25.71
N SER A 171 8.19 13.72 25.43
CA SER A 171 7.53 12.54 24.87
C SER A 171 7.95 12.17 23.44
N PHE A 172 8.65 13.06 22.73
CA PHE A 172 9.15 12.79 21.37
C PHE A 172 10.67 12.59 21.31
N ILE A 173 11.34 12.65 22.47
CA ILE A 173 12.80 12.58 22.58
C ILE A 173 13.17 11.21 23.14
N ASP A 174 14.06 10.53 22.44
CA ASP A 174 14.55 9.22 22.84
C ASP A 174 15.75 9.35 23.78
N PHE A 175 15.50 9.45 25.08
CA PHE A 175 16.56 9.54 26.07
C PHE A 175 17.12 8.14 26.39
N ASP A 176 18.45 8.00 26.49
CA ASP A 176 19.11 6.70 26.74
C ASP A 176 18.57 5.93 27.95
N ILE A 177 18.21 6.64 29.03
CA ILE A 177 17.72 6.03 30.28
C ILE A 177 16.20 5.82 30.26
N HIS A 178 15.48 6.64 29.48
CA HIS A 178 14.02 6.61 29.39
C HIS A 178 13.60 6.74 27.92
N PRO A 179 13.87 5.71 27.10
CA PRO A 179 13.54 5.74 25.69
C PRO A 179 12.03 5.83 25.50
N VAL A 180 11.60 6.38 24.38
CA VAL A 180 10.18 6.36 24.00
C VAL A 180 9.78 4.90 23.82
N ALA A 181 8.78 4.40 24.56
CA ALA A 181 8.41 3.00 24.48
C ALA A 181 7.65 2.67 23.18
N SER A 182 6.69 3.52 22.82
CA SER A 182 5.89 3.43 21.60
C SER A 182 5.47 4.83 21.16
N GLY A 183 5.38 5.02 19.85
CA GLY A 183 4.92 6.23 19.19
C GLY A 183 5.99 7.00 18.41
N LEU A 184 5.68 8.26 18.09
CA LEU A 184 6.53 9.15 17.28
C LEU A 184 7.78 9.59 18.04
N VAL A 185 8.94 9.36 17.42
CA VAL A 185 10.26 9.75 17.92
C VAL A 185 10.94 10.69 16.92
N LEU A 186 11.48 11.82 17.38
CA LEU A 186 12.24 12.72 16.52
C LEU A 186 13.66 12.20 16.26
N ASN A 187 14.08 12.31 15.01
CA ASN A 187 15.47 12.16 14.60
C ASN A 187 16.23 13.46 14.92
N LEU A 188 16.60 13.67 16.19
CA LEU A 188 17.29 14.89 16.60
C LEU A 188 18.62 15.11 15.85
N GLU A 189 19.29 14.05 15.41
CA GLU A 189 20.50 14.12 14.57
C GLU A 189 20.28 14.84 13.23
N ASN A 190 19.05 14.80 12.69
CA ASN A 190 18.69 15.51 11.46
C ASN A 190 18.27 16.96 11.70
N ILE A 191 18.10 17.36 12.96
CA ILE A 191 17.48 18.64 13.35
C ILE A 191 18.49 19.53 14.09
N VAL A 192 19.14 19.00 15.11
CA VAL A 192 19.88 19.73 16.14
C VAL A 192 21.36 19.84 15.79
N LYS A 193 21.96 20.98 16.16
CA LYS A 193 23.41 21.20 16.06
C LYS A 193 24.11 20.43 17.19
N PRO A 194 24.99 19.46 16.90
CA PRO A 194 25.77 18.81 17.93
C PRO A 194 26.82 19.77 18.52
N ASN A 195 27.21 19.52 19.77
CA ASN A 195 28.30 20.23 20.44
C ASN A 195 29.68 19.81 19.86
N SER A 196 30.77 20.35 20.40
CA SER A 196 32.14 20.06 19.93
C SER A 196 32.54 18.59 20.01
N ASP A 197 31.90 17.83 20.91
CA ASP A 197 32.15 16.40 21.11
C ASP A 197 31.20 15.51 20.28
N GLY A 198 30.37 16.12 19.43
CA GLY A 198 29.38 15.41 18.62
C GLY A 198 28.10 15.04 19.37
N LYS A 199 27.89 15.50 20.60
CA LYS A 199 26.71 15.19 21.42
C LYS A 199 25.59 16.20 21.20
N ILE A 200 24.35 15.75 21.35
CA ILE A 200 23.16 16.60 21.32
C ILE A 200 22.81 16.99 22.75
N GLU A 201 22.98 18.27 23.08
CA GLU A 201 22.67 18.82 24.40
C GLU A 201 21.69 19.99 24.27
N PRO A 202 20.67 20.07 25.14
CA PRO A 202 19.72 21.17 25.13
C PRO A 202 20.37 22.45 25.65
N ILE A 203 20.02 23.58 25.05
CA ILE A 203 20.41 24.91 25.55
C ILE A 203 19.53 25.34 26.73
N ALA A 204 18.32 24.78 26.84
CA ALA A 204 17.41 25.00 27.95
C ALA A 204 16.50 23.79 28.15
N ALA A 205 16.16 23.51 29.40
CA ALA A 205 15.21 22.48 29.79
C ALA A 205 14.09 23.12 30.61
N ILE A 206 12.85 22.77 30.31
CA ILE A 206 11.66 23.12 31.11
C ILE A 206 10.91 21.83 31.49
N SER A 207 9.89 21.95 32.34
CA SER A 207 9.20 20.82 32.97
C SER A 207 8.79 19.67 32.05
N THR A 208 8.43 19.95 30.80
CA THR A 208 7.97 18.94 29.83
C THR A 208 8.63 19.04 28.46
N SER A 209 9.66 19.89 28.31
CA SER A 209 10.29 20.16 27.01
C SER A 209 11.79 20.42 27.11
N GLN A 210 12.48 20.19 26.01
CA GLN A 210 13.86 20.57 25.77
C GLN A 210 13.93 21.55 24.60
N THR A 211 14.82 22.54 24.70
CA THR A 211 15.10 23.50 23.64
C THR A 211 16.51 23.29 23.12
N TYR A 212 16.67 23.25 21.80
CA TYR A 212 17.94 23.00 21.13
C TYR A 212 18.23 24.08 20.08
N GLU A 213 19.52 24.38 19.84
CA GLU A 213 19.94 25.11 18.64
C GLU A 213 19.85 24.18 17.43
N VAL A 214 19.21 24.63 16.35
CA VAL A 214 19.08 23.80 15.15
C VAL A 214 20.38 23.77 14.33
N SER A 215 20.62 22.67 13.65
CA SER A 215 21.74 22.52 12.71
C SER A 215 21.59 23.47 11.52
N GLU A 216 22.71 23.88 10.94
CA GLU A 216 22.70 24.72 9.72
C GLU A 216 21.98 24.02 8.55
N LYS A 217 22.13 22.69 8.44
CA LYS A 217 21.44 21.87 7.43
C LYS A 217 19.93 21.94 7.59
N PHE A 218 19.42 21.74 8.80
CA PHE A 218 17.99 21.84 9.09
C PHE A 218 17.47 23.25 8.86
N ARG A 219 18.18 24.27 9.37
CA ARG A 219 17.82 25.68 9.16
C ARG A 219 17.69 26.01 7.68
N LYS A 220 18.69 25.68 6.85
CA LYS A 220 18.64 25.93 5.39
C LYS A 220 17.44 25.25 4.74
N LYS A 221 17.06 24.05 5.18
CA LYS A 221 15.89 23.33 4.70
C LYS A 221 14.59 24.07 5.04
N ILE A 222 14.48 24.60 6.25
CA ILE A 222 13.33 25.41 6.70
C ILE A 222 13.28 26.77 5.97
N ASP A 223 14.41 27.47 5.88
CA ASP A 223 14.51 28.76 5.18
C ASP A 223 14.08 28.62 3.71
N ALA A 224 14.42 27.51 3.05
CA ALA A 224 14.03 27.21 1.67
C ALA A 224 12.51 27.04 1.46
N THR A 225 11.72 26.83 2.53
CA THR A 225 10.25 26.81 2.42
C THR A 225 9.64 28.21 2.50
N GLY A 226 10.45 29.26 2.62
CA GLY A 226 9.98 30.64 2.84
C GLY A 226 9.51 30.90 4.28
N TYR A 227 9.88 30.03 5.21
CA TYR A 227 9.54 30.17 6.62
C TYR A 227 10.27 31.37 7.24
N VAL A 228 9.57 32.15 8.07
CA VAL A 228 10.13 33.33 8.75
C VAL A 228 10.20 33.04 10.25
N TRP A 229 11.41 32.90 10.77
CA TRP A 229 11.65 32.62 12.18
C TRP A 229 11.16 33.76 13.07
N LYS A 230 10.30 33.43 14.04
CA LYS A 230 9.68 34.37 14.96
C LYS A 230 10.39 34.37 16.31
N GLU A 231 10.45 35.55 16.93
CA GLU A 231 10.91 35.72 18.31
C GLU A 231 9.86 35.24 19.33
N GLY A 232 10.26 35.14 20.60
CA GLY A 232 9.38 34.72 21.69
C GLY A 232 9.06 33.23 21.67
N ASP A 233 7.79 32.87 21.90
CA ASP A 233 7.34 31.47 21.95
C ASP A 233 7.37 30.76 20.57
N GLY A 234 7.61 31.52 19.50
CA GLY A 234 7.71 31.01 18.14
C GLY A 234 6.38 30.57 17.53
N GLU A 235 6.45 29.57 16.67
CA GLU A 235 5.29 28.92 16.10
C GLU A 235 5.47 27.43 15.95
N LYS A 236 4.33 26.74 15.83
CA LYS A 236 4.25 25.30 15.64
C LYS A 236 4.98 24.90 14.36
N ILE A 237 5.73 23.80 14.42
CA ILE A 237 6.46 23.26 13.26
C ILE A 237 5.52 22.90 12.10
N GLY A 238 4.26 22.54 12.39
CA GLY A 238 3.24 22.41 11.37
C GLY A 238 3.65 21.46 10.24
N ALA A 239 3.50 21.89 8.99
CA ALA A 239 3.86 21.08 7.82
C ALA A 239 5.37 20.91 7.59
N HIS A 240 6.22 21.63 8.35
CA HIS A 240 7.67 21.52 8.25
C HIS A 240 8.23 20.25 8.94
N LEU A 241 7.39 19.53 9.71
CA LEU A 241 7.73 18.21 10.26
C LEU A 241 7.71 17.16 9.12
N SER A 242 8.79 17.12 8.36
CA SER A 242 8.97 16.23 7.21
C SER A 242 9.33 14.80 7.62
N SER A 243 9.07 13.84 6.74
CA SER A 243 9.19 12.40 7.01
C SER A 243 10.59 11.90 7.38
N ASP A 244 11.65 12.66 7.08
CA ASP A 244 13.02 12.36 7.50
C ASP A 244 13.34 12.79 8.94
N LEU A 245 12.47 13.57 9.57
CA LEU A 245 12.68 14.15 10.89
C LEU A 245 12.16 13.29 12.04
N PHE A 246 11.47 12.20 11.74
CA PHE A 246 10.91 11.32 12.75
C PHE A 246 10.74 9.89 12.24
N TYR A 247 10.55 8.97 13.17
CA TYR A 247 10.10 7.60 12.92
C TYR A 247 9.07 7.22 13.97
N PHE A 248 8.41 6.08 13.76
CA PHE A 248 7.53 5.50 14.78
C PHE A 248 8.21 4.27 15.36
N ARG A 249 8.21 4.19 16.69
CA ARG A 249 8.59 2.98 17.41
C ARG A 249 7.33 2.26 17.84
N GLU A 250 7.27 0.98 17.58
CA GLU A 250 6.20 0.11 18.06
C GLU A 250 6.79 -1.23 18.48
N ASP A 251 6.20 -1.83 19.50
CA ASP A 251 6.55 -3.18 19.95
C ASP A 251 5.49 -4.17 19.48
N PHE A 252 5.82 -4.91 18.43
CA PHE A 252 4.92 -5.92 17.87
C PHE A 252 5.07 -7.24 18.65
N HIS A 253 4.29 -7.40 19.71
CA HIS A 253 4.36 -8.58 20.59
C HIS A 253 3.61 -9.84 20.09
N GLU A 254 3.11 -9.85 18.85
CA GLU A 254 2.40 -11.02 18.30
C GLU A 254 2.98 -11.51 16.97
N GLN A 255 2.89 -12.82 16.75
CA GLN A 255 3.08 -13.45 15.44
C GLN A 255 1.79 -13.47 14.61
N ASP A 256 0.75 -12.75 15.03
CA ASP A 256 -0.54 -12.76 14.35
C ASP A 256 -0.42 -12.16 12.95
N GLU A 257 -1.04 -12.83 11.98
CA GLU A 257 -1.16 -12.34 10.61
C GLU A 257 -2.08 -11.12 10.52
N SER A 258 -2.89 -10.85 11.57
CA SER A 258 -3.77 -9.67 11.67
C SER A 258 -3.01 -8.32 11.75
N ILE A 259 -1.76 -8.35 12.22
CA ILE A 259 -0.85 -7.18 12.31
C ILE A 259 0.14 -7.10 11.14
N LEU A 260 0.11 -8.05 10.20
CA LEU A 260 1.02 -8.06 9.05
C LEU A 260 0.92 -6.77 8.21
N LEU A 261 -0.30 -6.26 8.02
CA LEU A 261 -0.50 -5.00 7.32
C LEU A 261 0.22 -3.83 8.02
N GLU A 262 0.14 -3.75 9.34
CA GLU A 262 0.81 -2.71 10.10
C GLU A 262 2.33 -2.86 10.06
N LYS A 263 2.84 -4.10 10.19
CA LYS A 263 4.27 -4.42 10.01
C LYS A 263 4.80 -4.03 8.63
N ASN A 264 3.98 -4.16 7.58
CA ASN A 264 4.34 -3.66 6.25
C ASN A 264 4.45 -2.13 6.23
N LEU A 265 3.54 -1.43 6.90
CA LEU A 265 3.43 0.03 6.79
C LEU A 265 4.37 0.79 7.73
N ILE A 266 4.73 0.23 8.89
CA ILE A 266 5.41 0.96 9.98
C ILE A 266 6.72 1.63 9.55
N GLU A 267 7.56 0.92 8.79
CA GLU A 267 8.84 1.44 8.26
C GLU A 267 8.62 2.70 7.39
N PHE A 268 7.51 2.75 6.66
CA PHE A 268 7.18 3.83 5.73
C PHE A 268 6.17 4.83 6.30
N MET A 269 5.74 4.63 7.54
CA MET A 269 4.69 5.41 8.19
C MET A 269 4.98 6.91 8.20
N PRO A 270 6.22 7.40 8.42
CA PRO A 270 6.53 8.82 8.28
C PRO A 270 6.17 9.37 6.89
N THR A 271 6.43 8.62 5.82
CA THR A 271 6.06 9.05 4.45
C THR A 271 4.58 8.94 4.16
N ILE A 272 3.86 8.07 4.87
CA ILE A 272 2.41 7.90 4.76
C ILE A 272 1.70 9.08 5.42
N VAL A 273 2.03 9.39 6.68
CA VAL A 273 1.33 10.43 7.45
C VAL A 273 1.64 11.85 6.96
N THR A 274 2.80 12.05 6.34
CA THR A 274 3.15 13.34 5.70
C THR A 274 2.62 13.49 4.27
N SER A 275 2.00 12.45 3.70
CA SER A 275 1.45 12.48 2.33
C SER A 275 0.20 13.36 2.27
N PRO A 276 -0.03 14.09 1.16
CA PRO A 276 -1.31 14.76 0.92
C PRO A 276 -2.52 13.80 0.89
N ALA A 277 -2.29 12.55 0.50
CA ALA A 277 -3.29 11.48 0.50
C ALA A 277 -2.74 10.24 1.23
N PRO A 278 -2.83 10.20 2.59
CA PRO A 278 -2.30 9.08 3.38
C PRO A 278 -2.90 7.72 3.00
N PRO A 279 -4.22 7.56 2.78
CA PRO A 279 -4.79 6.26 2.39
C PRO A 279 -4.22 5.73 1.06
N LEU A 280 -4.08 6.60 0.06
CA LEU A 280 -3.46 6.23 -1.23
C LEU A 280 -1.99 5.83 -1.03
N ARG A 281 -1.23 6.60 -0.25
CA ARG A 281 0.19 6.31 0.00
C ARG A 281 0.36 4.97 0.73
N ALA A 282 -0.47 4.69 1.73
CA ALA A 282 -0.46 3.43 2.45
C ALA A 282 -0.81 2.24 1.55
N ALA A 283 -1.85 2.36 0.71
CA ALA A 283 -2.20 1.32 -0.25
C ALA A 283 -1.04 1.01 -1.22
N LYS A 284 -0.38 2.05 -1.77
CA LYS A 284 0.79 1.89 -2.64
C LYS A 284 1.96 1.19 -1.94
N VAL A 285 2.26 1.57 -0.69
CA VAL A 285 3.32 0.93 0.12
C VAL A 285 3.00 -0.55 0.29
N ASN A 286 1.78 -0.87 0.71
CA ASN A 286 1.37 -2.26 0.95
C ASN A 286 1.51 -3.12 -0.32
N ILE A 287 1.07 -2.61 -1.49
CA ILE A 287 1.19 -3.33 -2.77
C ILE A 287 2.64 -3.71 -3.06
N GLN A 288 3.60 -2.79 -2.91
CA GLN A 288 5.01 -3.07 -3.20
C GLN A 288 5.60 -4.13 -2.27
N LEU A 289 5.26 -4.07 -0.99
CA LEU A 289 5.76 -5.01 0.01
C LEU A 289 5.13 -6.38 -0.12
N GLU A 290 3.82 -6.43 -0.37
CA GLU A 290 3.09 -7.68 -0.63
C GLU A 290 3.54 -8.35 -1.93
N PHE A 291 3.83 -7.56 -2.97
CA PHE A 291 4.39 -8.10 -4.22
C PHE A 291 5.72 -8.79 -3.97
N ALA A 292 6.66 -8.11 -3.29
CA ALA A 292 7.95 -8.69 -2.96
C ALA A 292 7.81 -9.96 -2.09
N ARG A 293 7.00 -9.90 -1.03
CA ARG A 293 6.76 -11.05 -0.13
C ARG A 293 6.14 -12.24 -0.87
N THR A 294 5.12 -11.98 -1.69
CA THR A 294 4.41 -13.02 -2.44
C THR A 294 5.29 -13.64 -3.51
N MET A 295 6.01 -12.83 -4.27
CA MET A 295 6.95 -13.33 -5.28
C MET A 295 8.04 -14.20 -4.65
N GLU A 296 8.63 -13.78 -3.52
CA GLU A 296 9.64 -14.58 -2.82
C GLU A 296 9.05 -15.90 -2.29
N SER A 297 7.80 -15.90 -1.81
CA SER A 297 7.14 -17.14 -1.40
C SER A 297 6.90 -18.10 -2.59
N ILE A 298 6.50 -17.58 -3.75
CA ILE A 298 6.31 -18.37 -4.98
C ILE A 298 7.65 -18.97 -5.43
N ARG A 299 8.73 -18.18 -5.43
CA ARG A 299 10.06 -18.62 -5.89
C ARG A 299 10.70 -19.67 -4.99
N ARG A 300 10.43 -19.62 -3.68
CA ARG A 300 10.93 -20.60 -2.71
C ARG A 300 10.08 -21.88 -2.68
N GLY A 301 8.81 -21.76 -3.05
CA GLY A 301 7.87 -22.85 -3.11
C GLY A 301 8.03 -23.73 -4.35
N THR A 302 7.34 -24.87 -4.35
CA THR A 302 7.28 -25.81 -5.49
C THR A 302 5.87 -25.96 -6.06
N GLU A 303 4.89 -25.25 -5.49
CA GLU A 303 3.46 -25.40 -5.77
C GLU A 303 3.15 -25.14 -7.24
N TYR A 304 3.81 -24.14 -7.83
CA TYR A 304 3.62 -23.75 -9.23
C TYR A 304 4.68 -24.36 -10.18
N ALA A 305 5.48 -25.32 -9.73
CA ALA A 305 6.50 -25.93 -10.57
C ALA A 305 5.87 -26.59 -11.82
N GLY A 306 6.43 -26.31 -13.00
CA GLY A 306 5.93 -26.86 -14.27
C GLY A 306 4.58 -26.31 -14.74
N LYS A 307 4.16 -25.13 -14.24
CA LYS A 307 2.93 -24.43 -14.65
C LYS A 307 3.24 -23.04 -15.19
N ASN A 308 2.37 -22.56 -16.08
CA ASN A 308 2.34 -21.13 -16.38
C ASN A 308 1.71 -20.39 -15.19
N LEU A 309 2.36 -19.31 -14.74
CA LEU A 309 1.88 -18.45 -13.67
C LEU A 309 2.09 -16.98 -14.04
N LEU A 310 0.99 -16.22 -14.01
CA LEU A 310 1.02 -14.76 -14.10
C LEU A 310 0.53 -14.20 -12.76
N TYR A 311 1.44 -13.61 -12.00
CA TYR A 311 1.09 -12.87 -10.80
C TYR A 311 1.20 -11.38 -11.09
N ILE A 312 0.07 -10.67 -11.09
CA ILE A 312 -0.01 -9.22 -11.29
C ILE A 312 -0.47 -8.52 -10.02
N ALA A 313 0.25 -7.48 -9.61
CA ALA A 313 -0.07 -6.62 -8.49
C ALA A 313 -0.44 -5.22 -8.99
N GLY A 314 -1.35 -4.54 -8.28
CA GLY A 314 -1.77 -3.18 -8.62
C GLY A 314 -2.67 -2.55 -7.57
N LEU A 315 -3.22 -1.39 -7.91
CA LEU A 315 -4.14 -0.61 -7.07
C LEU A 315 -5.54 -0.65 -7.69
N ASN A 316 -6.53 -1.01 -6.87
CA ASN A 316 -7.94 -0.80 -7.20
C ASN A 316 -8.35 0.61 -6.75
N ILE A 317 -8.85 1.41 -7.68
CA ILE A 317 -9.43 2.73 -7.41
C ILE A 317 -10.95 2.57 -7.48
N ASP A 318 -11.61 2.73 -6.33
CA ASP A 318 -13.05 2.57 -6.21
C ASP A 318 -13.74 3.91 -6.41
N ILE A 319 -14.59 3.99 -7.43
CA ILE A 319 -15.35 5.18 -7.78
C ILE A 319 -16.81 4.86 -7.50
N SER A 320 -17.43 5.70 -6.66
CA SER A 320 -18.85 5.57 -6.36
C SER A 320 -19.71 5.92 -7.58
N GLU A 321 -21.01 5.63 -7.52
CA GLU A 321 -21.95 6.16 -8.51
C GLU A 321 -21.74 7.68 -8.64
N HIS A 322 -21.61 8.14 -9.89
CA HIS A 322 -21.32 9.53 -10.20
C HIS A 322 -22.12 9.93 -11.42
N GLU A 323 -22.99 10.94 -11.24
CA GLU A 323 -23.93 11.38 -12.28
C GLU A 323 -24.79 10.21 -12.79
N GLU A 324 -24.70 9.90 -14.09
CA GLU A 324 -25.43 8.80 -14.74
C GLU A 324 -24.61 7.50 -14.79
N TYR A 325 -23.38 7.51 -14.28
CA TYR A 325 -22.46 6.38 -14.35
C TYR A 325 -22.55 5.49 -13.10
N PRO A 326 -22.59 4.16 -13.27
CA PRO A 326 -22.62 3.24 -12.15
C PRO A 326 -21.29 3.25 -11.39
N ALA A 327 -21.33 2.82 -10.13
CA ALA A 327 -20.11 2.56 -9.36
C ALA A 327 -19.19 1.62 -10.15
N THR A 328 -17.90 1.93 -10.14
CA THR A 328 -16.91 1.23 -10.94
C THR A 328 -15.57 1.17 -10.22
N THR A 329 -14.71 0.26 -10.68
CA THR A 329 -13.35 0.12 -10.17
C THR A 329 -12.39 0.24 -11.35
N TYR A 330 -11.30 0.97 -11.13
CA TYR A 330 -10.17 1.02 -12.06
C TYR A 330 -9.01 0.23 -11.47
N PHE A 331 -8.25 -0.46 -12.33
CA PHE A 331 -7.00 -1.11 -11.96
C PHE A 331 -5.82 -0.28 -12.45
N VAL A 332 -4.89 0.02 -11.55
CA VAL A 332 -3.60 0.60 -11.90
C VAL A 332 -2.54 -0.50 -11.73
N PRO A 333 -1.95 -1.03 -12.82
CA PRO A 333 -0.92 -2.05 -12.70
C PRO A 333 0.33 -1.49 -12.00
N TRP A 334 0.95 -2.31 -11.15
CA TRP A 334 2.21 -1.99 -10.48
C TRP A 334 3.37 -2.82 -11.03
N ALA A 335 3.29 -4.14 -10.88
CA ALA A 335 4.33 -5.05 -11.31
C ALA A 335 3.76 -6.45 -11.55
N ALA A 336 4.44 -7.25 -12.36
CA ALA A 336 4.06 -8.63 -12.60
C ALA A 336 5.24 -9.59 -12.52
N TYR A 337 4.99 -10.78 -11.98
CA TYR A 337 5.88 -11.93 -12.07
C TYR A 337 5.30 -12.92 -13.08
N ILE A 338 6.11 -13.33 -14.05
CA ILE A 338 5.73 -14.25 -15.11
C ILE A 338 6.62 -15.49 -15.00
N GLN A 339 5.99 -16.65 -14.97
CA GLN A 339 6.65 -17.94 -15.06
C GLN A 339 5.97 -18.76 -16.15
N LEU A 340 6.74 -19.34 -17.06
CA LEU A 340 6.21 -20.19 -18.12
C LEU A 340 6.66 -21.63 -17.93
N LYS A 341 5.75 -22.57 -18.21
CA LYS A 341 5.94 -24.01 -18.01
C LYS A 341 7.17 -24.55 -18.74
N ASP A 342 7.38 -24.12 -19.98
CA ASP A 342 8.44 -24.62 -20.87
C ASP A 342 9.75 -23.81 -20.75
N GLY A 343 9.86 -22.98 -19.71
CA GLY A 343 10.99 -22.10 -19.45
C GLY A 343 10.62 -20.64 -19.65
N THR A 344 10.94 -19.80 -18.66
CA THR A 344 10.69 -18.37 -18.69
C THR A 344 11.76 -17.66 -19.54
N PRO A 345 11.39 -16.92 -20.60
CA PRO A 345 12.31 -16.11 -21.38
C PRO A 345 13.13 -15.13 -20.53
N ALA A 346 14.34 -14.79 -20.98
CA ALA A 346 15.23 -13.89 -20.26
C ALA A 346 14.62 -12.50 -19.98
N GLU A 347 13.73 -12.02 -20.86
CA GLU A 347 12.99 -10.76 -20.67
C GLU A 347 12.02 -10.78 -19.47
N TYR A 348 11.66 -11.97 -18.98
CA TYR A 348 10.82 -12.17 -17.79
C TYR A 348 11.59 -12.80 -16.62
N ALA A 349 12.93 -12.85 -16.69
CA ALA A 349 13.76 -13.34 -15.58
C ALA A 349 13.61 -12.47 -14.31
N HIS A 350 13.35 -11.18 -14.52
CA HIS A 350 13.01 -10.22 -13.47
C HIS A 350 11.52 -9.84 -13.58
N PRO A 351 10.93 -9.32 -12.48
CA PRO A 351 9.59 -8.75 -12.54
C PRO A 351 9.43 -7.74 -13.67
N VAL A 352 8.27 -7.76 -14.32
CA VAL A 352 7.87 -6.75 -15.27
C VAL A 352 7.41 -5.52 -14.49
N GLU A 353 8.15 -4.43 -14.64
CA GLU A 353 7.89 -3.15 -13.97
C GLU A 353 6.71 -2.39 -14.59
N GLN A 354 6.16 -1.43 -13.84
CA GLN A 354 4.90 -0.74 -14.10
C GLN A 354 4.67 -0.29 -15.55
N ASP A 355 5.58 0.52 -16.10
CA ASP A 355 5.38 1.13 -17.43
C ASP A 355 5.30 0.03 -18.51
N ARG A 356 6.21 -0.96 -18.46
CA ARG A 356 6.21 -2.09 -19.39
C ARG A 356 5.00 -2.99 -19.21
N LEU A 357 4.58 -3.22 -17.97
CA LEU A 357 3.39 -4.01 -17.68
C LEU A 357 2.13 -3.35 -18.25
N PHE A 358 2.00 -2.04 -18.07
CA PHE A 358 0.90 -1.27 -18.64
C PHE A 358 0.88 -1.39 -20.17
N GLU A 359 2.01 -1.20 -20.83
CA GLU A 359 2.13 -1.40 -22.29
C GLU A 359 1.69 -2.81 -22.72
N LEU A 360 2.17 -3.85 -22.03
CA LEU A 360 1.83 -5.24 -22.36
C LEU A 360 0.33 -5.52 -22.25
N VAL A 361 -0.31 -5.00 -21.20
CA VAL A 361 -1.77 -5.12 -20.99
C VAL A 361 -2.52 -4.31 -22.04
N MET A 362 -2.15 -3.06 -22.28
CA MET A 362 -2.85 -2.17 -23.21
C MET A 362 -2.73 -2.61 -24.66
N ALA A 363 -1.64 -3.28 -25.04
CA ALA A 363 -1.44 -3.88 -26.35
C ALA A 363 -2.39 -5.06 -26.66
N GLN A 364 -3.09 -5.60 -25.65
CA GLN A 364 -4.06 -6.67 -25.88
C GLN A 364 -5.41 -6.12 -26.33
N GLU A 365 -6.16 -6.93 -27.07
CA GLU A 365 -7.53 -6.60 -27.46
C GLU A 365 -8.45 -6.48 -26.23
N SER A 366 -9.40 -5.54 -26.29
CA SER A 366 -10.41 -5.34 -25.23
C SER A 366 -11.57 -6.33 -25.32
N GLU A 367 -11.66 -7.09 -26.41
CA GLU A 367 -12.65 -8.14 -26.57
C GLU A 367 -12.08 -9.50 -26.16
N ASN A 368 -12.85 -10.25 -25.37
CA ASN A 368 -12.59 -11.66 -25.10
C ASN A 368 -13.77 -12.46 -25.67
N PRO A 369 -13.61 -13.11 -26.85
CA PRO A 369 -14.68 -13.88 -27.48
C PRO A 369 -15.06 -15.14 -26.70
N GLU A 370 -14.30 -15.50 -25.67
CA GLU A 370 -14.45 -16.71 -24.88
C GLU A 370 -15.09 -16.46 -23.50
N GLN A 371 -15.50 -15.22 -23.23
CA GLN A 371 -16.18 -14.85 -21.99
C GLN A 371 -17.49 -15.63 -21.79
N ALA A 372 -17.81 -15.97 -20.54
CA ALA A 372 -19.08 -16.59 -20.19
C ALA A 372 -20.24 -15.60 -20.31
N ASP A 373 -21.35 -16.07 -20.88
CA ASP A 373 -22.66 -15.49 -20.58
C ASP A 373 -23.15 -16.06 -19.23
N LEU A 374 -22.93 -15.30 -18.16
CA LEU A 374 -23.35 -15.69 -16.81
C LEU A 374 -24.86 -15.92 -16.70
N LYS A 375 -25.69 -15.17 -17.46
CA LYS A 375 -27.15 -15.33 -17.45
C LYS A 375 -27.54 -16.64 -18.14
N GLU A 376 -26.89 -16.98 -19.25
CA GLU A 376 -27.09 -18.25 -19.92
C GLU A 376 -26.70 -19.42 -19.01
N GLN A 377 -25.55 -19.34 -18.34
CA GLN A 377 -25.08 -20.39 -17.41
C GLN A 377 -26.07 -20.58 -16.24
N ILE A 378 -26.54 -19.51 -15.62
CA ILE A 378 -27.59 -19.59 -14.58
C ILE A 378 -28.85 -20.26 -15.14
N GLY A 379 -29.25 -19.90 -16.37
CA GLY A 379 -30.38 -20.55 -17.04
C GLY A 379 -30.20 -22.06 -17.24
N ARG A 380 -28.98 -22.51 -17.56
CA ARG A 380 -28.64 -23.94 -17.66
C ARG A 380 -28.70 -24.62 -16.29
N MET A 381 -28.20 -23.98 -15.23
CA MET A 381 -28.27 -24.49 -13.85
C MET A 381 -29.72 -24.68 -13.40
N LEU A 382 -30.61 -23.71 -13.66
CA LEU A 382 -32.02 -23.80 -13.30
C LEU A 382 -32.79 -24.92 -14.03
N ARG A 383 -32.33 -25.30 -15.24
CA ARG A 383 -32.88 -26.43 -16.01
C ARG A 383 -32.31 -27.80 -15.62
N THR A 384 -31.27 -27.83 -14.79
CA THR A 384 -30.61 -29.08 -14.37
C THR A 384 -31.54 -29.85 -13.43
N PRO A 385 -31.65 -31.19 -13.56
CA PRO A 385 -32.44 -31.98 -12.63
C PRO A 385 -31.95 -31.80 -11.19
N ARG A 386 -32.86 -31.85 -10.23
CA ARG A 386 -32.49 -31.87 -8.81
C ARG A 386 -31.79 -33.19 -8.50
N PHE A 387 -30.56 -33.11 -8.03
CA PHE A 387 -29.83 -34.28 -7.55
C PHE A 387 -30.26 -34.64 -6.13
N ASP A 388 -30.47 -35.93 -5.84
CA ASP A 388 -30.70 -36.43 -4.49
C ASP A 388 -29.35 -36.52 -3.75
N ILE A 389 -29.00 -35.44 -3.05
CA ILE A 389 -27.74 -35.32 -2.31
C ILE A 389 -27.88 -36.06 -0.98
N ARG A 390 -27.20 -37.21 -0.86
CA ARG A 390 -27.19 -38.03 0.35
C ARG A 390 -25.87 -37.91 1.09
N SER A 391 -25.94 -37.81 2.42
CA SER A 391 -24.75 -37.95 3.25
C SER A 391 -24.28 -39.42 3.26
N PRO A 392 -22.97 -39.67 3.34
CA PRO A 392 -22.47 -41.02 3.64
C PRO A 392 -23.10 -41.55 4.93
N LYS A 393 -23.43 -42.84 4.96
CA LYS A 393 -23.98 -43.51 6.15
C LYS A 393 -22.89 -43.90 7.12
#